data_AF-A0A5E4Q1C3-F1
#
_entry.id   AF-A0A5E4Q1C3-F1
#
_cell.length_a   1.000
_cell.length_b   1.000
_cell.length_c   1.000
_cell.angle_alpha   90.00
_cell.angle_beta   90.00
_cell.angle_gamma   90.00
#
_symmetry.space_group_name_H-M   'P 1'
#
loop_
_entity.id
_entity.type
_entity.pdbx_description
1 polymer ?
#
loop_
_entity_poly.entity_id
_entity_poly.type
_entity_poly.pdbx_seq_one_letter_code
_entity_poly.pdbx_strand_id
1 'polypeptide(L)'
;MTHKVFVYGTLKRNEPNHHWLTKPENGTGKFLAEGTTQKKYPLIIATKYNIPFLLYSPGDGHYVKGEVYEVDDTMLSKLDILEDHPKWYIREIDDIVVKKDGSEEVIKCWVYFLKNFRRELLKGKLYENYSSSGGHGLKYLESDDGDGATIDDLNELLDKKIK
;
A
#
# COMPACT_ATOMS: atom_id res chain seq x y z
N MET A 1 -2.57 19.22 -12.19
CA MET A 1 -1.38 19.39 -11.32
C MET A 1 -0.68 18.03 -11.22
N THR A 2 0.53 17.98 -10.65
CA THR A 2 1.21 16.71 -10.36
C THR A 2 1.31 16.48 -8.87
N HIS A 3 1.27 15.21 -8.47
CA HIS A 3 1.31 14.75 -7.08
C HIS A 3 2.38 13.68 -6.93
N LYS A 4 2.93 13.54 -5.73
CA LYS A 4 3.81 12.41 -5.40
C LYS A 4 3.01 11.39 -4.60
N VAL A 5 3.02 10.14 -5.04
CA VAL A 5 2.36 9.02 -4.37
C VAL A 5 3.42 7.99 -4.03
N PHE A 6 3.39 7.49 -2.79
CA PHE A 6 4.24 6.38 -2.36
C PHE A 6 3.42 5.09 -2.31
N VAL A 7 3.84 4.10 -3.08
CA VAL A 7 3.22 2.79 -3.17
C VAL A 7 4.10 1.74 -2.50
N TYR A 8 3.50 0.92 -1.65
CA TYR A 8 4.19 -0.09 -0.85
C TYR A 8 3.74 -1.53 -1.17
N GLY A 9 2.64 -1.69 -1.90
CA GLY A 9 1.94 -2.95 -2.12
C GLY A 9 1.92 -3.40 -3.58
N THR A 10 0.74 -3.81 -4.04
CA THR A 10 0.52 -4.44 -5.36
C THR A 10 0.77 -3.52 -6.56
N LEU A 11 0.86 -2.21 -6.35
CA LEU A 11 1.12 -1.20 -7.39
C LEU A 11 2.61 -1.02 -7.74
N LYS A 12 3.53 -1.53 -6.92
CA LYS A 12 4.98 -1.43 -7.18
C LYS A 12 5.38 -2.15 -8.47
N ARG A 13 6.52 -1.79 -9.07
CA ARG A 13 7.08 -2.53 -10.22
C ARG A 13 7.21 -4.01 -9.91
N ASN A 14 6.88 -4.83 -10.91
CA ASN A 14 6.86 -6.29 -10.83
C ASN A 14 5.79 -6.88 -9.88
N GLU A 15 4.90 -6.05 -9.34
CA GLU A 15 3.74 -6.51 -8.57
C GLU A 15 2.46 -6.52 -9.43
N PRO A 16 1.42 -7.29 -9.06
CA PRO A 16 0.30 -7.62 -9.94
C PRO A 16 -0.45 -6.41 -10.52
N ASN A 17 -0.61 -5.35 -9.72
CA ASN A 17 -1.40 -4.18 -10.10
C ASN A 17 -0.56 -3.04 -10.69
N HIS A 18 0.74 -3.27 -10.95
CA HIS A 18 1.62 -2.22 -11.50
C HIS A 18 1.10 -1.57 -12.78
N HIS A 19 0.39 -2.35 -13.59
CA HIS A 19 -0.21 -1.91 -14.84
C HIS A 19 -1.17 -0.71 -14.68
N TRP A 20 -1.73 -0.47 -13.49
CA TRP A 20 -2.56 0.69 -13.21
C TRP A 20 -1.80 2.01 -13.36
N LEU A 21 -0.53 2.05 -12.96
CA LEU A 21 0.32 3.25 -13.02
C LEU A 21 0.88 3.53 -14.42
N THR A 22 0.80 2.58 -15.34
CA THR A 22 1.41 2.66 -16.67
C THR A 22 0.40 2.74 -17.82
N LYS A 23 -0.87 2.38 -17.56
CA LYS A 23 -1.97 2.48 -18.50
C LYS A 23 -2.35 3.94 -18.79
N PRO A 24 -2.21 4.44 -20.03
CA PRO A 24 -2.52 5.83 -20.37
C PRO A 24 -3.97 6.23 -20.08
N GLU A 25 -4.91 5.29 -20.14
CA GLU A 25 -6.32 5.53 -19.80
C GLU A 25 -6.57 5.90 -18.33
N ASN A 26 -5.61 5.58 -17.45
CA ASN A 26 -5.66 5.95 -16.05
C ASN A 26 -5.01 7.31 -15.77
N GLY A 27 -4.32 7.91 -16.74
CA GLY A 27 -3.52 9.12 -16.57
C GLY A 27 -2.01 8.84 -16.63
N THR A 28 -1.21 9.76 -16.10
CA THR A 28 0.26 9.66 -16.14
C THR A 28 0.79 9.18 -14.79
N GLY A 29 1.64 8.14 -14.79
CA GLY A 29 2.39 7.69 -13.63
C GLY A 29 3.88 7.53 -13.97
N LYS A 30 4.74 8.37 -13.39
CA LYS A 30 6.18 8.38 -13.64
C LYS A 30 6.93 7.97 -12.39
N PHE A 31 7.69 6.87 -12.48
CA PHE A 31 8.59 6.45 -11.40
C PHE A 31 9.63 7.55 -11.12
N LEU A 32 9.79 7.91 -9.84
CA LEU A 32 10.78 8.87 -9.38
C LEU A 32 11.95 8.20 -8.65
N ALA A 33 11.66 7.38 -7.64
CA ALA A 33 12.67 6.78 -6.79
C ALA A 33 12.11 5.60 -5.98
N GLU A 34 13.00 4.73 -5.51
CA GLU A 34 12.69 3.85 -4.38
C GLU A 34 12.70 4.68 -3.09
N GLY A 35 11.81 4.36 -2.16
CA GLY A 35 11.62 5.10 -0.93
C GLY A 35 11.34 4.19 0.26
N THR A 36 11.51 4.74 1.45
CA THR A 36 11.13 4.09 2.71
C THR A 36 10.39 5.10 3.58
N THR A 37 9.33 4.67 4.27
CA THR A 37 8.62 5.55 5.22
C THR A 37 9.59 6.06 6.29
N GLN A 38 9.51 7.35 6.64
CA GLN A 38 10.35 7.92 7.69
C GLN A 38 9.94 7.41 9.08
N LYS A 39 8.65 7.16 9.28
CA LYS A 39 8.10 6.52 10.49
C LYS A 39 7.95 5.02 10.26
N LYS A 40 7.92 4.28 11.37
CA LYS A 40 7.56 2.86 11.33
C LYS A 40 6.05 2.71 11.17
N TYR A 41 5.64 1.77 10.35
CA TYR A 41 4.25 1.33 10.24
C TYR A 41 4.14 -0.21 10.20
N PRO A 42 3.04 -0.77 10.70
CA PRO A 42 2.70 -2.17 10.47
C PRO A 42 2.19 -2.34 9.04
N LEU A 43 2.97 -3.04 8.22
CA LEU A 43 2.51 -3.60 6.95
C LEU A 43 2.18 -5.08 7.18
N ILE A 44 0.96 -5.49 6.85
CA ILE A 44 0.50 -6.87 6.96
C ILE A 44 0.08 -7.41 5.60
N ILE A 45 0.00 -8.73 5.48
CA ILE A 45 -0.65 -9.42 4.36
C ILE A 45 -1.85 -10.16 4.95
N ALA A 46 -3.05 -9.87 4.46
CA ALA A 46 -4.28 -10.41 5.00
C ALA A 46 -5.31 -10.70 3.90
N THR A 47 -6.50 -11.11 4.32
CA THR A 47 -7.66 -11.55 3.50
C THR A 47 -7.38 -12.85 2.74
N LYS A 48 -8.44 -13.46 2.19
CA LYS A 48 -8.30 -14.64 1.32
C LYS A 48 -7.51 -14.33 0.03
N TYR A 49 -7.35 -13.04 -0.29
CA TYR A 49 -6.67 -12.55 -1.49
C TYR A 49 -5.20 -12.16 -1.27
N ASN A 50 -4.68 -12.29 -0.04
CA ASN A 50 -3.31 -11.93 0.32
C ASN A 50 -2.94 -10.48 -0.04
N ILE A 51 -3.84 -9.56 0.27
CA ILE A 51 -3.68 -8.13 0.01
C ILE A 51 -2.77 -7.50 1.07
N PRO A 52 -1.81 -6.64 0.68
CA PRO A 52 -1.01 -5.86 1.61
C PRO A 52 -1.81 -4.69 2.19
N PHE A 53 -1.75 -4.51 3.52
CA PHE A 53 -2.37 -3.39 4.22
C PHE A 53 -1.33 -2.63 5.04
N LEU A 54 -1.23 -1.33 4.84
CA LEU A 54 -0.45 -0.45 5.70
C LEU A 54 -1.36 0.15 6.79
N LEU A 55 -1.21 -0.33 8.01
CA LEU A 55 -2.04 0.09 9.14
C LEU A 55 -1.55 1.43 9.68
N TYR A 56 -2.46 2.37 9.95
CA TYR A 56 -2.12 3.65 10.56
C TYR A 56 -1.85 3.50 12.06
N SER A 57 -0.69 2.94 12.40
CA SER A 57 -0.15 2.85 13.77
C SER A 57 1.28 3.37 13.77
N PRO A 58 1.48 4.71 13.64
CA PRO A 58 2.81 5.28 13.54
C PRO A 58 3.67 4.92 14.76
N GLY A 59 4.86 4.38 14.52
CA GLY A 59 5.79 3.91 15.56
C GLY A 59 5.85 2.39 15.72
N ASP A 60 4.81 1.67 15.29
CA ASP A 60 4.77 0.21 15.28
C ASP A 60 5.32 -0.37 13.97
N GLY A 61 5.78 -1.63 13.99
CA GLY A 61 6.22 -2.34 12.79
C GLY A 61 7.60 -1.90 12.27
N HIS A 62 7.69 -1.59 10.98
CA HIS A 62 8.95 -1.39 10.26
C HIS A 62 8.96 -0.09 9.47
N TYR A 63 10.14 0.37 9.07
CA TYR A 63 10.26 1.37 8.02
C TYR A 63 9.90 0.69 6.69
N VAL A 64 8.73 0.99 6.16
CA VAL A 64 8.15 0.24 5.04
C VAL A 64 8.77 0.71 3.73
N LYS A 65 9.27 -0.25 2.96
CA LYS A 65 9.89 -0.03 1.64
C LYS A 65 8.85 0.03 0.54
N GLY A 66 9.06 0.94 -0.40
CA GLY A 66 8.19 1.13 -1.54
C GLY A 66 8.80 2.00 -2.62
N GLU A 67 7.94 2.56 -3.45
CA GLU A 67 8.32 3.35 -4.62
C GLU A 67 7.53 4.64 -4.66
N VAL A 68 8.18 5.71 -5.14
CA VAL A 68 7.56 7.02 -5.30
C VAL A 68 7.30 7.28 -6.78
N TYR A 69 6.07 7.67 -7.07
CA TYR A 69 5.60 8.04 -8.40
C TYR A 69 5.13 9.49 -8.42
N GLU A 70 5.47 10.21 -9.48
CA GLU A 70 4.80 11.44 -9.88
C GLU A 70 3.57 11.09 -10.71
N VAL A 71 2.40 11.56 -10.29
CA VAL A 71 1.12 11.26 -10.95
C VAL A 71 0.35 12.54 -11.24
N ASP A 72 -0.46 12.54 -12.30
CA ASP A 72 -1.40 13.64 -12.55
C ASP A 72 -2.71 13.50 -11.74
N ASP A 73 -3.58 14.51 -11.81
CA ASP A 73 -4.86 14.51 -11.10
C ASP A 73 -5.76 13.33 -11.53
N THR A 74 -5.70 12.95 -12.80
CA THR A 74 -6.48 11.83 -13.35
C THR A 74 -6.05 10.51 -12.71
N MET A 75 -4.75 10.25 -12.67
CA MET A 75 -4.17 9.07 -12.04
C MET A 75 -4.45 9.04 -10.55
N LEU A 76 -4.29 10.16 -9.84
CA LEU A 76 -4.60 10.21 -8.42
C LEU A 76 -6.07 9.88 -8.14
N SER A 77 -7.00 10.39 -8.95
CA SER A 77 -8.44 10.07 -8.84
C SER A 77 -8.74 8.61 -9.11
N LYS A 78 -8.06 7.99 -10.09
CA LYS A 78 -8.19 6.54 -10.37
C LYS A 78 -7.67 5.69 -9.23
N LEU A 79 -6.55 6.07 -8.62
CA LEU A 79 -6.03 5.41 -7.43
C LEU A 79 -6.98 5.54 -6.24
N ASP A 80 -7.60 6.71 -6.04
CA ASP A 80 -8.60 6.90 -4.98
C ASP A 80 -9.81 5.95 -5.15
N ILE A 81 -10.26 5.72 -6.38
CA ILE A 81 -11.33 4.74 -6.67
C ILE A 81 -10.85 3.31 -6.42
N LEU A 82 -9.64 2.97 -6.88
CA LEU A 82 -9.06 1.63 -6.74
C LEU A 82 -8.91 1.23 -5.26
N GLU A 83 -8.50 2.17 -4.42
CA GLU A 83 -8.25 1.98 -2.98
C GLU A 83 -9.51 2.24 -2.12
N ASP A 84 -10.69 2.41 -2.76
CA ASP A 84 -11.98 2.74 -2.14
C ASP A 84 -11.87 3.87 -1.10
N HIS A 85 -11.13 4.93 -1.44
CA HIS A 85 -10.96 6.12 -0.62
C HIS A 85 -12.23 6.98 -0.62
N PRO A 86 -12.67 7.56 0.53
CA PRO A 86 -12.09 7.50 1.88
C PRO A 86 -12.69 6.43 2.80
N LYS A 87 -13.31 5.39 2.25
CA LYS A 87 -14.01 4.36 3.04
C LYS A 87 -13.04 3.32 3.59
N TRP A 88 -12.26 2.71 2.71
CA TRP A 88 -11.37 1.61 3.09
C TRP A 88 -9.97 2.12 3.42
N TYR A 89 -9.31 2.73 2.45
CA TYR A 89 -8.06 3.44 2.67
C TYR A 89 -8.28 4.93 2.80
N ILE A 90 -7.53 5.55 3.69
CA ILE A 90 -7.48 7.01 3.84
C ILE A 90 -6.13 7.47 3.33
N ARG A 91 -6.16 8.28 2.27
CA ARG A 91 -4.99 8.92 1.70
C ARG A 91 -4.54 10.07 2.59
N GLU A 92 -3.30 9.99 3.08
CA GLU A 92 -2.65 11.05 3.87
C GLU A 92 -1.25 11.37 3.36
N ILE A 93 -0.80 12.59 3.62
CA ILE A 93 0.59 12.97 3.34
C ILE A 93 1.48 12.41 4.45
N ASP A 94 2.53 11.69 4.06
CA ASP A 94 3.60 11.28 4.96
C ASP A 94 4.98 11.55 4.37
N ASP A 95 5.99 11.53 5.24
CA ASP A 95 7.38 11.79 4.90
C ASP A 95 8.08 10.49 4.46
N ILE A 96 8.60 10.48 3.24
CA ILE A 96 9.29 9.34 2.62
C ILE A 96 10.75 9.69 2.42
N VAL A 97 11.63 8.84 2.95
CA VAL A 97 13.07 8.93 2.74
C VAL A 97 13.42 8.26 1.41
N VAL A 98 13.98 9.02 0.47
CA VAL A 98 14.48 8.54 -0.82
C VAL A 98 15.98 8.73 -0.90
N LYS A 99 16.68 7.81 -1.57
CA LYS A 99 18.11 7.91 -1.83
C LYS A 99 18.33 8.42 -3.24
N LYS A 100 18.99 9.56 -3.37
CA LYS A 100 19.33 10.16 -4.66
C LYS A 100 20.77 10.66 -4.62
N ASP A 101 21.57 10.18 -5.56
CA ASP A 101 22.96 10.62 -5.79
C ASP A 101 23.85 10.56 -4.52
N GLY A 102 23.65 9.54 -3.68
CA GLY A 102 24.42 9.36 -2.44
C GLY A 102 23.95 10.20 -1.25
N SER A 103 22.88 10.99 -1.40
CA SER A 103 22.21 11.73 -0.34
C SER A 103 20.82 11.16 -0.03
N GLU A 104 20.40 11.27 1.23
CA GLU A 104 19.02 11.00 1.64
C GLU A 104 18.22 12.31 1.60
N GLU A 105 17.10 12.28 0.88
CA GLU A 105 16.13 13.37 0.83
C GLU A 105 14.81 12.89 1.44
N VAL A 106 14.13 13.77 2.16
CA VAL A 106 12.77 13.52 2.65
C VAL A 106 11.78 14.25 1.74
N ILE A 107 10.89 13.49 1.11
CA ILE A 107 9.85 14.03 0.25
C ILE A 107 8.46 13.70 0.81
N LYS A 108 7.54 14.64 0.67
CA LYS A 108 6.14 14.47 1.05
C LYS A 108 5.39 13.74 -0.05
N CYS A 109 4.78 12.62 0.30
CA CYS A 109 4.02 11.78 -0.63
C CYS A 109 2.65 11.47 -0.05
N TRP A 110 1.66 11.34 -0.92
CA TRP A 110 0.41 10.68 -0.57
C TRP A 110 0.63 9.19 -0.34
N VAL A 111 0.05 8.66 0.73
CA VAL A 111 0.10 7.25 1.12
C VAL A 111 -1.32 6.81 1.49
N TYR A 112 -1.72 5.63 1.03
CA TYR A 112 -2.99 5.02 1.40
C TYR A 112 -2.83 4.21 2.68
N PHE A 113 -3.54 4.58 3.75
CA PHE A 113 -3.50 3.88 5.04
C PHE A 113 -4.83 3.27 5.41
N LEU A 114 -4.81 2.08 6.01
CA LEU A 114 -5.96 1.52 6.70
C LEU A 114 -5.99 2.08 8.12
N LYS A 115 -6.93 2.99 8.40
CA LYS A 115 -7.05 3.65 9.71
C LYS A 115 -8.00 2.97 10.67
N ASN A 116 -9.08 2.41 10.15
CA ASN A 116 -10.04 1.66 10.94
C ASN A 116 -9.65 0.18 10.89
N PHE A 117 -9.03 -0.33 11.96
CA PHE A 117 -8.60 -1.71 12.03
C PHE A 117 -8.61 -2.20 13.48
N ARG A 118 -8.77 -3.51 13.66
CA ARG A 118 -8.68 -4.14 14.98
C ARG A 118 -7.23 -4.29 15.41
N ARG A 119 -6.90 -3.90 16.65
CA ARG A 119 -5.52 -3.90 17.16
C ARG A 119 -4.87 -5.28 17.19
N GLU A 120 -5.67 -6.35 17.19
CA GLU A 120 -5.23 -7.74 17.10
C GLU A 120 -4.36 -8.01 15.87
N LEU A 121 -4.57 -7.26 14.77
CA LEU A 121 -3.75 -7.36 13.56
C LEU A 121 -2.27 -7.02 13.82
N LEU A 122 -1.98 -6.20 14.83
CA LEU A 122 -0.60 -5.84 15.21
C LEU A 122 0.18 -7.02 15.81
N LYS A 123 -0.51 -8.07 16.26
CA LYS A 123 0.12 -9.28 16.83
C LYS A 123 0.59 -10.25 15.73
N GLY A 124 0.16 -10.04 14.49
CA GLY A 124 0.52 -10.87 13.35
C GLY A 124 1.95 -10.62 12.84
N LYS A 125 2.31 -11.32 11.77
CA LYS A 125 3.57 -11.06 11.06
C LYS A 125 3.49 -9.69 10.38
N LEU A 126 4.45 -8.84 10.69
CA LEU A 126 4.64 -7.53 10.05
C LEU A 126 5.76 -7.63 9.02
N TYR A 127 5.65 -6.86 7.95
CA TYR A 127 6.55 -6.90 6.82
C TYR A 127 7.25 -5.56 6.65
N GLU A 128 8.53 -5.58 6.29
CA GLU A 128 9.25 -4.37 5.88
C GLU A 128 9.02 -4.05 4.40
N ASN A 129 8.82 -5.07 3.58
CA ASN A 129 8.62 -4.96 2.14
C ASN A 129 7.62 -6.02 1.68
N TYR A 130 6.59 -5.61 0.94
CA TYR A 130 5.69 -6.54 0.29
C TYR A 130 6.29 -7.07 -1.01
N SER A 131 6.10 -8.36 -1.28
CA SER A 131 6.11 -8.88 -2.64
C SER A 131 5.17 -10.07 -2.78
N SER A 132 4.31 -10.08 -3.80
CA SER A 132 3.42 -11.22 -4.07
C SER A 132 4.20 -12.53 -4.23
N SER A 133 5.41 -12.48 -4.79
CA SER A 133 6.29 -13.65 -4.94
C SER A 133 7.30 -13.78 -3.80
N GLY A 134 7.06 -13.14 -2.66
CA GLY A 134 7.95 -13.14 -1.51
C GLY A 134 8.05 -14.50 -0.80
N GLY A 135 9.11 -14.69 -0.01
CA GLY A 135 9.38 -15.93 0.73
C GLY A 135 8.35 -16.31 1.80
N HIS A 136 7.26 -15.54 1.95
CA HIS A 136 6.13 -15.89 2.81
C HIS A 136 5.14 -16.87 2.15
N GLY A 137 5.22 -17.09 0.83
CA GLY A 137 4.35 -18.03 0.12
C GLY A 137 2.88 -17.60 -0.01
N LEU A 138 2.58 -16.33 0.28
CA LEU A 138 1.22 -15.75 0.21
C LEU A 138 1.10 -14.94 -1.09
N LYS A 139 0.90 -15.64 -2.21
CA LYS A 139 0.75 -14.98 -3.52
C LYS A 139 -0.57 -14.21 -3.57
N TYR A 140 -0.54 -12.99 -4.11
CA TYR A 140 -1.75 -12.22 -4.40
C TYR A 140 -2.70 -13.03 -5.27
N LEU A 141 -3.98 -13.03 -4.90
CA LEU A 141 -5.05 -13.67 -5.66
C LEU A 141 -6.03 -12.59 -6.08
N GLU A 142 -6.36 -12.54 -7.38
CA GLU A 142 -7.41 -11.68 -7.88
C GLU A 142 -8.78 -12.19 -7.43
N SER A 143 -9.74 -11.27 -7.29
CA SER A 143 -11.13 -11.61 -7.05
C SER A 143 -11.82 -11.96 -8.37
N ASP A 144 -12.33 -13.19 -8.47
CA ASP A 144 -13.08 -13.65 -9.66
C ASP A 144 -14.38 -12.84 -9.88
N ASP A 145 -14.94 -12.26 -8.82
CA ASP A 145 -16.23 -11.55 -8.84
C ASP A 145 -16.09 -10.02 -9.05
N GLY A 146 -14.88 -9.51 -9.25
CA GLY A 146 -14.60 -8.07 -9.36
C GLY A 146 -14.70 -7.28 -8.05
N ASP A 147 -15.19 -7.89 -6.98
CA ASP A 147 -15.19 -7.33 -5.63
C ASP A 147 -13.82 -7.57 -4.97
N GLY A 148 -13.04 -6.49 -4.82
CA GLY A 148 -11.82 -6.51 -3.99
C GLY A 148 -12.13 -6.92 -2.55
N ALA A 149 -11.11 -7.20 -1.73
CA ALA A 149 -11.39 -7.47 -0.32
C ALA A 149 -12.06 -6.27 0.35
N THR A 150 -12.65 -6.49 1.51
CA THR A 150 -13.30 -5.46 2.30
C THR A 150 -12.73 -5.43 3.71
N ILE A 151 -13.05 -4.38 4.45
CA ILE A 151 -12.79 -4.36 5.90
C ILE A 151 -13.51 -5.51 6.61
N ASP A 152 -14.66 -5.94 6.08
CA ASP A 152 -15.43 -7.07 6.60
C ASP A 152 -14.69 -8.40 6.39
N ASP A 153 -14.02 -8.60 5.26
CA ASP A 153 -13.14 -9.76 5.04
C ASP A 153 -11.99 -9.80 6.05
N LEU A 154 -11.42 -8.63 6.37
CA LEU A 154 -10.37 -8.46 7.37
C LEU A 154 -10.87 -8.79 8.78
N ASN A 155 -12.08 -8.35 9.09
CA ASN A 155 -12.78 -8.59 10.35
C ASN A 155 -13.14 -10.07 10.52
N GLU A 156 -13.72 -10.70 9.50
CA GLU A 156 -14.05 -12.13 9.51
C GLU A 156 -12.83 -13.01 9.75
N LEU A 157 -11.68 -12.66 9.17
CA LEU A 157 -10.45 -13.41 9.39
C LEU A 157 -10.01 -13.42 10.85
N LEU A 158 -10.19 -12.31 11.56
CA LEU A 158 -9.87 -12.21 12.97
C LEU A 158 -10.84 -13.03 13.81
N ASP A 159 -12.13 -12.97 13.50
CA ASP A 159 -13.16 -13.73 14.22
C ASP A 159 -12.99 -15.25 14.06
N LYS A 160 -12.53 -15.71 12.88
CA LYS A 160 -12.22 -17.13 12.64
C LYS A 160 -10.97 -17.61 13.38
N LYS A 161 -10.02 -16.72 13.72
CA LYS A 161 -8.79 -17.09 14.48
C LYS A 161 -8.99 -17.17 16.00
N ILE A 162 -10.13 -16.71 16.52
CA ILE A 162 -10.44 -16.69 17.96
C ILE A 162 -11.27 -17.93 18.38
N LYS A 163 -11.75 -18.74 17.42
CA LYS A 163 -12.38 -20.05 17.66
C LYS A 163 -11.35 -21.18 17.60
#